data_AF-A0AAN4WY14-F1
#
_entry.id   AF-A0AAN4WY14-F1
#
_cell.length_a   1.000
_cell.length_b   1.000
_cell.length_c   1.000
_cell.angle_alpha   90.00
_cell.angle_beta   90.00
_cell.angle_gamma   90.00
#
_symmetry.space_group_name_H-M   'P 1'
#
loop_
_entity.id
_entity.type
_entity.pdbx_description
1 polymer ?
#
loop_
_entity_poly.entity_id
_entity_poly.type
_entity_poly.pdbx_seq_one_letter_code
_entity_poly.pdbx_strand_id
1 'polypeptide(L)'
;MPSLIWSDYQRAASLCATKPFGLVKFTPKTKKAILQENEEFFGVKKCEKCKCQVQKPAKSMKGVTPPSDEWQIDHIEAESSGGPATEVNGQVLCRKCNRDDWHKKKPNYKRKNRKMNKKPKKNGKGNCGE
;
A
#
# COMPACT_ATOMS: atom_id res chain seq x y z
N MET A 1 -12.83 13.26 -51.77
CA MET A 1 -13.71 12.65 -50.75
C MET A 1 -13.34 11.18 -50.65
N PRO A 2 -13.11 10.55 -49.48
CA PRO A 2 -13.34 10.99 -48.10
C PRO A 2 -12.06 11.06 -47.22
N SER A 3 -12.15 11.86 -46.16
CA SER A 3 -11.12 12.10 -45.14
C SER A 3 -11.03 10.96 -44.13
N LEU A 4 -9.82 10.45 -43.90
CA LEU A 4 -9.52 9.46 -42.86
C LEU A 4 -9.40 10.15 -41.48
N ILE A 5 -10.43 9.95 -40.67
CA ILE A 5 -10.42 9.67 -39.23
C ILE A 5 -9.16 10.07 -38.44
N TRP A 6 -9.22 11.21 -37.74
CA TRP A 6 -8.30 11.58 -36.65
C TRP A 6 -9.09 11.85 -35.35
N SER A 7 -10.04 10.97 -35.01
CA SER A 7 -10.95 11.16 -33.87
C SER A 7 -10.85 10.05 -32.82
N ASP A 8 -9.63 9.65 -32.43
CA ASP A 8 -9.44 8.76 -31.27
C ASP A 8 -8.28 9.17 -30.34
N TYR A 9 -7.67 10.34 -30.55
CA TYR A 9 -6.60 10.84 -29.67
C TYR A 9 -7.09 11.80 -28.57
N GLN A 10 -8.32 11.58 -28.06
CA GLN A 10 -8.87 12.34 -26.92
C GLN A 10 -9.29 11.46 -25.73
N ARG A 11 -8.68 10.27 -25.58
CA ARG A 11 -9.01 9.36 -24.47
C ARG A 11 -7.80 8.68 -23.83
N ALA A 12 -6.75 9.43 -23.47
CA ALA A 12 -5.68 8.90 -22.61
C ALA A 12 -4.94 9.93 -21.73
N ALA A 13 -5.45 11.15 -21.54
CA ALA A 13 -4.74 12.19 -20.78
C ALA A 13 -5.51 12.72 -19.55
N SER A 14 -6.46 11.96 -19.00
CA SER A 14 -7.25 12.41 -17.84
C SER A 14 -6.74 11.89 -16.47
N LEU A 15 -5.43 11.66 -16.30
CA LEU A 15 -4.90 11.09 -15.04
C LEU A 15 -3.55 11.63 -14.55
N CYS A 16 -2.94 12.64 -15.18
CA CYS A 16 -1.80 13.33 -14.56
C CYS A 16 -2.26 14.65 -13.97
N ALA A 17 -2.86 14.59 -12.77
CA ALA A 17 -2.83 15.71 -11.85
C ALA A 17 -1.39 15.88 -11.31
N THR A 18 -0.45 16.19 -12.21
CA THR A 18 0.92 16.58 -11.88
C THR A 18 0.86 17.93 -11.19
N LYS A 19 0.85 17.89 -9.85
CA LYS A 19 1.19 19.08 -9.07
C LYS A 19 2.63 19.46 -9.45
N PRO A 20 2.94 20.74 -9.67
CA PRO A 20 4.23 21.21 -10.19
C PRO A 20 5.44 20.88 -9.30
N PHE A 21 5.24 20.28 -8.14
CA PHE A 21 6.27 19.89 -7.18
C PHE A 21 6.60 18.38 -7.16
N GLY A 22 5.95 17.54 -7.98
CA GLY A 22 6.24 16.09 -8.00
C GLY A 22 5.73 15.30 -6.78
N LEU A 23 4.95 15.95 -5.90
CA LEU A 23 4.33 15.33 -4.73
C LEU A 23 3.00 14.65 -5.11
N VAL A 24 3.06 13.33 -5.35
CA VAL A 24 1.91 12.49 -5.71
C VAL A 24 1.33 11.83 -4.45
N LYS A 25 0.11 12.25 -4.07
CA LYS A 25 -0.63 11.64 -2.96
C LYS A 25 -1.53 10.52 -3.45
N PHE A 26 -1.71 9.48 -2.63
CA PHE A 26 -2.70 8.43 -2.91
C PHE A 26 -4.12 8.99 -3.05
N THR A 27 -4.75 8.68 -4.17
CA THR A 27 -6.17 8.95 -4.38
C THR A 27 -7.04 8.03 -3.51
N PRO A 28 -8.29 8.40 -3.19
CA PRO A 28 -9.21 7.51 -2.47
C PRO A 28 -9.40 6.15 -3.16
N LYS A 29 -9.39 6.13 -4.51
CA LYS A 29 -9.47 4.91 -5.31
C LYS A 29 -8.24 4.02 -5.07
N THR A 30 -7.03 4.59 -5.16
CA THR A 30 -5.79 3.83 -4.91
C THR A 30 -5.75 3.30 -3.48
N LYS A 31 -6.17 4.10 -2.49
CA LYS A 31 -6.23 3.67 -1.09
C LYS A 31 -7.15 2.46 -0.89
N LYS A 32 -8.31 2.46 -1.54
CA LYS A 32 -9.24 1.31 -1.52
C LYS A 32 -8.61 0.06 -2.14
N ALA A 33 -7.97 0.19 -3.30
CA ALA A 33 -7.30 -0.92 -3.96
C ALA A 33 -6.21 -1.57 -3.08
N ILE A 34 -5.36 -0.74 -2.45
CA ILE A 34 -4.30 -1.21 -1.53
C ILE A 34 -4.88 -1.99 -0.34
N LEU A 35 -5.99 -1.51 0.23
CA LEU A 35 -6.66 -2.19 1.34
C LEU A 35 -7.32 -3.48 0.90
N GLN A 36 -7.92 -3.50 -0.29
CA GLN A 36 -8.56 -4.68 -0.86
C GLN A 36 -7.53 -5.77 -1.14
N GLU A 37 -6.42 -5.47 -1.79
CA GLU A 37 -5.36 -6.45 -2.04
C GLU A 37 -4.75 -7.00 -0.74
N ASN A 38 -4.60 -6.16 0.29
CA ASN A 38 -4.15 -6.60 1.60
C ASN A 38 -5.15 -7.58 2.25
N GLU A 39 -6.44 -7.27 2.17
CA GLU A 39 -7.52 -8.13 2.65
C GLU A 39 -7.61 -9.44 1.87
N GLU A 40 -7.49 -9.41 0.56
CA GLU A 40 -7.44 -10.61 -0.31
C GLU A 40 -6.25 -11.51 0.03
N PHE A 41 -5.08 -10.93 0.36
CA PHE A 41 -3.89 -11.69 0.71
C PHE A 41 -3.95 -12.33 2.11
N PHE A 42 -4.49 -11.62 3.11
CA PHE A 42 -4.50 -12.06 4.50
C PHE A 42 -5.86 -12.62 4.98
N GLY A 43 -6.91 -12.51 4.18
CA GLY A 43 -8.31 -12.78 4.53
C GLY A 43 -9.00 -11.68 5.34
N VAL A 44 -8.22 -10.84 6.03
CA VAL A 44 -8.66 -9.66 6.77
C VAL A 44 -7.60 -8.56 6.66
N LYS A 45 -7.98 -7.29 6.85
CA LYS A 45 -7.04 -6.17 6.81
C LYS A 45 -5.99 -6.32 7.93
N LYS A 46 -4.72 -6.46 7.56
CA LYS A 46 -3.58 -6.64 8.48
C LYS A 46 -2.41 -5.71 8.17
N CYS A 47 -1.69 -5.34 9.21
CA CYS A 47 -0.42 -4.62 9.08
C CYS A 47 0.64 -5.49 8.37
N GLU A 48 1.23 -4.97 7.29
CA GLU A 48 2.24 -5.67 6.51
C GLU A 48 3.54 -5.93 7.31
N LYS A 49 3.82 -5.12 8.34
CA LYS A 49 4.99 -5.29 9.24
C LYS A 49 4.71 -6.29 10.36
N CYS A 50 3.81 -5.98 11.30
CA CYS A 50 3.61 -6.76 12.52
C CYS A 50 2.48 -7.80 12.47
N LYS A 51 1.71 -7.87 11.37
CA LYS A 51 0.60 -8.83 11.17
C LYS A 51 -0.60 -8.67 12.09
N CYS A 52 -0.67 -7.65 12.94
CA CYS A 52 -1.88 -7.37 13.70
C CYS A 52 -3.03 -7.04 12.74
N GLN A 53 -4.25 -7.42 13.11
CA GLN A 53 -5.44 -6.91 12.45
C GLN A 53 -5.51 -5.40 12.67
N VAL A 54 -5.94 -4.68 11.63
CA VAL A 54 -6.02 -3.22 11.67
C VAL A 54 -7.45 -2.73 11.53
N GLN A 55 -7.73 -1.61 12.18
CA GLN A 55 -9.06 -1.02 12.23
C GLN A 55 -9.16 0.24 11.35
N LYS A 56 -10.41 0.57 11.00
CA LYS A 56 -10.70 1.73 10.15
C LYS A 56 -10.31 3.02 10.87
N PRO A 57 -9.65 3.96 10.17
CA PRO A 57 -9.32 5.24 10.74
C PRO A 57 -10.56 6.04 11.09
N ALA A 58 -10.57 6.53 12.33
CA ALA A 58 -11.54 7.51 12.79
C ALA A 58 -11.15 8.90 12.29
N LYS A 59 -12.11 9.83 12.28
CA LYS A 59 -11.82 11.23 11.99
C LYS A 59 -10.88 11.78 13.07
N SER A 60 -9.79 12.42 12.66
CA SER A 60 -8.86 13.06 13.60
C SER A 60 -9.58 14.14 14.43
N MET A 61 -9.44 14.06 15.75
CA MET A 61 -9.98 15.05 16.71
C MET A 61 -8.83 15.64 17.52
N LYS A 62 -8.85 16.96 17.74
CA LYS A 62 -7.81 17.64 18.54
C LYS A 62 -7.83 17.09 19.96
N GLY A 63 -6.64 16.76 20.50
CA GLY A 63 -6.49 16.21 21.84
C GLY A 63 -6.78 14.71 21.97
N VAL A 64 -7.28 14.05 20.91
CA VAL A 64 -7.54 12.61 20.91
C VAL A 64 -6.42 11.89 20.17
N THR A 65 -5.76 10.95 20.86
CA THR A 65 -4.78 10.07 20.23
C THR A 65 -5.52 8.93 19.53
N PRO A 66 -5.36 8.76 18.20
CA PRO A 66 -6.02 7.67 17.49
C PRO A 66 -5.51 6.29 17.96
N PRO A 67 -6.31 5.22 17.80
CA PRO A 67 -5.92 3.86 18.15
C PRO A 67 -4.60 3.43 17.50
N SER A 68 -3.83 2.59 18.20
CA SER A 68 -2.51 2.17 17.73
C SER A 68 -2.55 1.19 16.55
N ASP A 69 -3.68 0.49 16.41
CA ASP A 69 -4.03 -0.51 15.40
C ASP A 69 -4.83 0.07 14.23
N GLU A 70 -5.04 1.39 14.18
CA GLU A 70 -5.62 2.05 13.02
C GLU A 70 -4.74 1.86 11.77
N TRP A 71 -5.33 1.52 10.62
CA TRP A 71 -4.56 1.38 9.38
C TRP A 71 -4.11 2.73 8.83
N GLN A 72 -2.90 2.73 8.31
CA GLN A 72 -2.26 3.82 7.60
C GLN A 72 -1.72 3.25 6.29
N ILE A 73 -1.87 4.01 5.20
CA ILE A 73 -1.37 3.62 3.89
C ILE A 73 -0.14 4.47 3.61
N ASP A 74 0.98 3.80 3.45
CA ASP A 74 2.28 4.41 3.33
C ASP A 74 2.93 4.07 1.99
N HIS A 75 3.78 4.97 1.50
CA HIS A 75 4.57 4.71 0.31
C HIS A 75 5.77 3.82 0.67
N ILE A 76 6.05 2.81 -0.16
CA ILE A 76 7.25 1.98 -0.04
C ILE A 76 8.47 2.78 -0.50
N GLU A 77 8.38 3.40 -1.67
CA GLU A 77 9.28 4.43 -2.16
C GLU A 77 8.66 5.80 -1.87
N ALA A 78 9.32 6.59 -1.03
CA ALA A 78 8.77 7.83 -0.52
C ALA A 78 8.41 8.82 -1.63
N GLU A 79 7.34 9.60 -1.41
CA GLU A 79 6.89 10.67 -2.29
C GLU A 79 8.01 11.71 -2.54
N SER A 80 8.77 12.06 -1.49
CA SER A 80 9.92 12.97 -1.59
C SER A 80 11.07 12.43 -2.44
N SER A 81 11.10 11.13 -2.71
CA SER A 81 12.06 10.47 -3.61
C SER A 81 11.47 10.19 -5.00
N GLY A 82 10.31 10.75 -5.32
CA GLY A 82 9.63 10.53 -6.59
C GLY A 82 8.82 9.23 -6.68
N GLY A 83 8.57 8.57 -5.55
CA GLY A 83 7.80 7.33 -5.52
C GLY A 83 6.35 7.53 -6.00
N PRO A 84 5.82 6.66 -6.88
CA PRO A 84 4.51 6.88 -7.48
C PRO A 84 3.36 6.51 -6.52
N ALA A 85 2.22 7.20 -6.61
CA ALA A 85 1.03 6.89 -5.81
C ALA A 85 0.19 5.75 -6.41
N THR A 86 0.81 4.57 -6.60
CA THR A 86 0.18 3.37 -7.16
C THR A 86 -0.08 2.32 -6.09
N GLU A 87 -0.96 1.36 -6.40
CA GLU A 87 -1.23 0.24 -5.50
C GLU A 87 0.04 -0.55 -5.18
N VAL A 88 0.90 -0.77 -6.17
CA VAL A 88 2.17 -1.51 -6.02
C VAL A 88 3.13 -0.80 -5.05
N ASN A 89 3.17 0.52 -5.06
CA ASN A 89 4.02 1.33 -4.16
C ASN A 89 3.36 1.63 -2.82
N GLY A 90 2.10 1.22 -2.61
CA GLY A 90 1.41 1.35 -1.33
C GLY A 90 1.57 0.11 -0.44
N GLN A 91 1.67 0.33 0.86
CA GLN A 91 1.59 -0.73 1.87
C GLN A 91 0.73 -0.33 3.07
N VAL A 92 0.02 -1.30 3.63
CA VAL A 92 -0.82 -1.12 4.83
C VAL A 92 0.02 -1.32 6.08
N LEU A 93 0.08 -0.32 6.95
CA LEU A 93 0.75 -0.39 8.25
C LEU A 93 -0.22 0.02 9.36
N CYS A 94 -0.09 -0.54 10.57
CA CYS A 94 -0.77 0.04 11.72
C CYS A 94 -0.11 1.36 12.11
N ARG A 95 -0.86 2.23 12.80
CA ARG A 95 -0.37 3.53 13.28
C ARG A 95 0.93 3.38 14.06
N LYS A 96 1.02 2.42 14.99
CA LYS A 96 2.23 2.16 15.79
C LYS A 96 3.46 1.93 14.89
N CYS A 97 3.42 0.90 14.04
CA CYS A 97 4.52 0.57 13.13
C CYS A 97 4.87 1.72 12.17
N ASN A 98 3.86 2.45 11.70
CA ASN A 98 4.09 3.57 10.80
C ASN A 98 4.82 4.72 11.50
N ARG A 99 4.51 5.00 12.76
CA ARG A 99 5.19 6.05 13.55
C ARG A 99 6.60 5.63 13.98
N ASP A 100 6.80 4.39 14.37
CA ASP A 100 8.11 3.88 14.79
C ASP A 100 9.18 4.03 13.68
N ASP A 101 8.75 3.89 12.43
CA ASP A 101 9.61 3.94 11.25
C ASP A 101 9.48 5.25 10.45
N TRP A 102 8.88 6.32 11.00
CA TRP A 102 8.54 7.53 10.22
C TRP A 102 9.74 8.22 9.54
N HIS A 103 10.93 8.10 10.15
CA HIS A 103 12.19 8.71 9.72
C HIS A 103 13.14 7.69 9.06
N LYS A 104 12.71 6.44 8.92
CA LYS A 104 13.54 5.33 8.43
C LYS A 104 13.11 4.97 7.01
N LYS A 105 14.07 4.50 6.19
CA LYS A 105 13.75 3.85 4.92
C LYS A 105 13.04 2.53 5.22
N LYS A 106 11.71 2.50 5.07
CA LYS A 106 10.92 1.30 5.31
C LYS A 106 11.20 0.27 4.22
N PRO A 107 11.46 -0.99 4.57
CA PRO A 107 11.53 -2.04 3.58
C PRO A 107 10.14 -2.25 2.95
N ASN A 108 10.13 -2.84 1.76
CA ASN A 108 8.90 -3.29 1.12
C ASN A 108 8.36 -4.54 1.84
N TYR A 109 7.63 -4.33 2.95
CA TYR A 109 7.02 -5.41 3.74
C TYR A 109 6.03 -6.19 2.88
N LYS A 110 5.27 -5.47 2.05
CA LYS A 110 4.33 -6.02 1.08
C LYS A 110 4.99 -7.15 0.26
N ARG A 111 6.03 -6.83 -0.51
CA ARG A 111 6.81 -7.77 -1.34
C ARG A 111 7.44 -8.90 -0.53
N LYS A 112 7.97 -8.62 0.67
CA LYS A 112 8.52 -9.66 1.55
C LYS A 112 7.47 -10.73 1.87
N ASN A 113 6.25 -10.33 2.21
CA ASN A 113 5.17 -11.24 2.56
C ASN A 113 4.74 -12.12 1.38
N ARG A 114 4.62 -11.52 0.18
CA ARG A 114 4.22 -12.28 -1.02
C ARG A 114 5.32 -13.26 -1.45
N LYS A 115 6.59 -12.89 -1.32
CA LYS A 115 7.72 -13.81 -1.60
C LYS A 115 7.78 -14.97 -0.62
N MET A 116 7.48 -14.74 0.66
CA MET A 116 7.41 -15.83 1.65
C MET A 116 6.32 -16.85 1.31
N ASN A 117 5.17 -16.40 0.81
CA ASN A 117 4.09 -17.30 0.38
C ASN A 117 4.40 -18.07 -0.92
N LYS A 118 5.36 -17.61 -1.72
CA LYS A 118 5.81 -18.25 -2.98
C LYS A 118 6.94 -19.26 -2.80
N LYS A 119 7.56 -19.37 -1.61
CA LYS A 119 8.56 -20.43 -1.40
C LYS A 119 7.84 -21.78 -1.47
N PRO A 120 8.33 -22.76 -2.27
CA PRO A 120 7.79 -24.10 -2.20
C PRO A 120 7.89 -24.57 -0.75
N LYS A 121 6.82 -25.18 -0.23
CA LYS A 121 6.91 -25.92 1.03
C LYS A 121 8.06 -26.90 0.81
N LYS A 122 9.21 -26.67 1.45
CA LYS A 122 10.21 -27.73 1.54
C LYS A 122 9.48 -28.84 2.29
N ASN A 123 9.24 -29.97 1.62
CA ASN A 123 8.83 -31.20 2.27
C ASN A 123 10.03 -31.70 3.08
N GLY A 124 10.37 -30.97 4.14
CA GLY A 124 11.32 -31.39 5.15
C GLY A 124 10.52 -32.10 6.22
N LYS A 125 10.62 -33.43 6.25
CA LYS A 125 10.35 -34.23 7.45
C LYS A 125 11.18 -33.62 8.59
N GLY A 126 10.58 -32.73 9.37
CA GLY A 126 11.08 -32.34 10.68
C GLY A 126 10.36 -33.23 11.69
N ASN A 127 11.04 -34.26 12.16
CA ASN A 127 10.57 -35.05 13.30
C ASN A 127 10.47 -34.13 14.52
N CYS A 128 9.31 -34.12 15.14
CA CYS A 128 9.17 -33.77 16.54
C CYS A 128 9.47 -35.04 17.33
N GLY A 129 10.49 -35.03 18.19
CA GLY A 129 10.82 -36.15 19.07
C GLY A 129 11.84 -35.71 20.12
N GLU A 130 11.28 -35.43 21.31
CA GLU A 130 11.84 -35.26 22.66
C GLU A 130 12.98 -34.25 22.91
#